data_AF-A0A095A421-F1
#
_entry.id   AF-A0A095A421-F1
#
_cell.length_a   1.000
_cell.length_b   1.000
_cell.length_c   1.000
_cell.angle_alpha   90.00
_cell.angle_beta   90.00
_cell.angle_gamma   90.00
#
_symmetry.space_group_name_H-M   'P 1'
#
loop_
_entity.id
_entity.type
_entity.pdbx_description
1 polymer ?
#
loop_
_entity_poly.entity_id
_entity_poly.type
_entity_poly.pdbx_seq_one_letter_code
_entity_poly.pdbx_strand_id
1 'polypeptide(L)' 'MSTKSMSKWWHTLHPGDFQCRCAPGWSGRWCEFQTDNPCNMAKICFNNGKCHQDHLSPGLFKCECDNQWIGSVCQLRKFS' A
#
# COMPACT_ATOMS: atom_id res chain seq x y z
N MET A 1 11.44 19.48 10.47
CA MET A 1 10.62 18.71 11.45
C MET A 1 9.17 18.98 11.13
N SER A 2 8.52 18.12 10.34
CA SER A 2 7.14 18.33 9.90
C SER A 2 6.20 18.03 11.06
N THR A 3 5.54 19.06 11.57
CA THR A 3 4.57 18.95 12.67
C THR A 3 3.35 18.16 12.17
N LYS A 4 3.09 16.99 12.77
CA LYS A 4 1.85 16.22 12.54
C LYS A 4 0.69 17.00 13.18
N SER A 5 0.03 17.85 12.42
CA SER A 5 -1.15 18.58 12.89
C SER A 5 -2.35 17.63 12.94
N MET A 6 -2.62 17.08 14.12
CA MET A 6 -3.85 16.33 14.41
C MET A 6 -5.00 17.33 14.62
N SER A 7 -5.59 17.83 13.53
CA SER A 7 -6.75 18.71 13.59
C SER A 7 -8.01 17.90 13.91
N LYS A 8 -8.39 17.91 15.20
CA LYS A 8 -9.67 17.47 15.77
C LYS A 8 -10.87 17.90 14.92
N TRP A 9 -11.59 16.98 14.28
CA TRP A 9 -13.04 17.11 13.99
C TRP A 9 -13.67 15.72 13.97
N TRP A 10 -14.60 15.52 14.90
CA TRP A 10 -15.15 14.26 15.38
C TRP A 10 -16.29 13.77 14.49
N HIS A 11 -16.04 12.71 13.72
CA HIS A 11 -17.07 11.86 13.14
C HIS A 11 -16.74 10.41 13.51
N THR A 12 -17.14 10.02 14.72
CA THR A 12 -16.89 8.71 15.29
C THR A 12 -17.84 7.69 14.63
N LEU A 13 -17.31 6.75 13.83
CA LEU A 13 -18.12 5.63 13.32
C LEU A 13 -18.28 4.54 14.40
N HIS A 14 -17.37 4.44 15.39
CA HIS A 14 -17.50 3.61 16.60
C HIS A 14 -16.71 4.19 17.79
N PRO A 15 -17.19 4.05 19.06
CA PRO A 15 -16.44 4.52 20.23
C PRO A 15 -15.10 3.78 20.36
N GLY A 16 -13.98 4.50 20.19
CA GLY A 16 -12.62 3.96 20.24
C GLY A 16 -11.89 3.90 18.90
N ASP A 17 -12.61 4.06 17.78
CA ASP A 17 -12.02 4.17 16.46
C ASP A 17 -11.77 5.64 16.11
N PHE A 18 -10.50 6.02 15.98
CA PHE A 18 -10.10 7.27 15.36
C PHE A 18 -9.63 6.98 13.93
N GLN A 19 -10.06 7.81 12.98
CA GLN A 19 -9.54 7.78 11.63
C GLN A 19 -8.80 9.10 11.37
N CYS A 20 -7.57 9.03 10.89
CA CYS A 20 -6.85 10.22 10.48
C CYS A 20 -7.47 10.79 9.20
N ARG A 21 -7.71 12.11 9.17
CA ARG A 21 -7.98 12.81 7.92
C ARG A 21 -6.66 13.04 7.20
N CYS A 22 -6.45 12.32 6.10
CA CYS A 22 -5.21 12.44 5.35
C CYS A 22 -5.18 13.68 4.47
N ALA A 23 -3.97 14.23 4.28
CA ALA A 23 -3.74 15.25 3.27
C ALA A 23 -4.02 14.67 1.87
N PRO A 24 -4.31 15.51 0.86
CA PRO A 24 -4.41 15.05 -0.52
C PRO A 24 -3.17 14.25 -0.92
N GLY A 25 -3.37 13.08 -1.53
CA GLY A 25 -2.27 12.18 -1.91
C GLY A 25 -1.88 11.14 -0.86
N TRP A 26 -2.55 11.09 0.30
CA TRP A 26 -2.21 10.16 1.39
C TRP A 26 -3.43 9.36 1.87
N SER A 27 -3.16 8.17 2.41
CA SER A 27 -4.14 7.17 2.82
C SER A 27 -3.57 6.25 3.91
N GLY A 28 -4.40 5.35 4.44
CA GLY A 28 -4.04 4.47 5.56
C GLY A 28 -4.62 4.95 6.88
N ARG A 29 -4.57 4.09 7.90
CA ARG A 29 -5.10 4.42 9.23
C ARG A 29 -4.37 5.62 9.84
N TRP A 30 -3.09 5.76 9.51
CA TRP A 30 -2.17 6.76 10.03
C TRP A 30 -1.66 7.72 8.95
N CYS A 31 -2.27 7.70 7.77
CA CYS A 31 -1.82 8.45 6.59
C CYS A 31 -0.37 8.10 6.19
N GLU A 32 0.00 6.83 6.33
CA GLU A 32 1.33 6.29 6.06
C GLU A 32 1.55 5.93 4.57
N PHE A 33 0.47 5.87 3.78
CA PHE A 33 0.48 5.41 2.41
C PHE A 33 0.21 6.54 1.42
N GLN A 34 1.16 6.82 0.52
CA GLN A 34 0.92 7.67 -0.63
C GLN A 34 -0.05 7.01 -1.62
N THR A 35 -1.04 7.73 -2.12
CA THR A 35 -2.09 7.18 -3.00
C THR A 35 -1.64 6.95 -4.43
N ASP A 36 -0.58 7.62 -4.87
CA ASP A 36 0.04 7.46 -6.19
C ASP A 36 1.04 6.30 -6.23
N ASN A 37 1.47 5.79 -5.08
CA ASN A 37 2.32 4.61 -5.01
C ASN A 37 1.46 3.34 -5.11
N PRO A 38 1.57 2.59 -6.22
CA PRO A 38 0.73 1.44 -6.47
C PRO A 38 1.03 0.26 -5.53
N CYS A 39 2.16 0.26 -4.83
CA CYS A 39 2.52 -0.80 -3.87
C CYS A 39 1.89 -0.63 -2.48
N ASN A 40 1.27 0.52 -2.18
CA ASN A 40 0.68 0.76 -0.85
C ASN A 40 -0.65 0.04 -0.62
N MET A 41 -1.25 -0.50 -1.68
CA MET A 41 -2.29 -1.52 -1.53
C MET A 41 -1.61 -2.81 -1.08
N ALA A 42 -1.36 -2.92 0.22
CA ALA A 42 -0.45 -3.83 0.93
C ALA A 42 -0.63 -5.36 0.71
N LYS A 43 -1.32 -5.81 -0.33
CA LYS A 43 -1.61 -7.22 -0.64
C LYS A 43 -1.60 -7.56 -2.13
N ILE A 44 -0.90 -6.77 -2.95
CA ILE A 44 -0.85 -7.05 -4.38
C ILE A 44 0.05 -8.27 -4.68
N CYS A 45 1.28 -8.31 -4.17
CA CYS A 45 2.19 -9.44 -4.42
C CYS A 45 2.02 -10.55 -3.38
N PHE A 46 1.70 -11.76 -3.83
CA PHE A 46 1.52 -12.93 -2.98
C PHE A 46 2.85 -13.63 -2.68
N ASN A 47 2.82 -14.56 -1.73
CA ASN A 47 3.91 -15.50 -1.45
C ASN A 47 5.28 -14.85 -1.28
N ASN A 48 5.34 -13.83 -0.41
CA ASN A 48 6.54 -13.04 -0.12
C ASN A 48 7.11 -12.25 -1.32
N GLY A 49 6.36 -12.09 -2.41
CA GLY A 49 6.75 -11.25 -3.52
C GLY A 49 6.95 -9.79 -3.09
N LYS A 50 8.03 -9.16 -3.57
CA LYS A 50 8.31 -7.74 -3.32
C LYS A 50 7.65 -6.88 -4.37
N CYS A 51 6.90 -5.87 -3.95
CA CYS A 51 6.32 -4.90 -4.85
C CYS A 51 7.30 -3.76 -5.14
N HIS A 52 7.44 -3.42 -6.41
CA HIS A 52 8.20 -2.27 -6.89
C HIS A 52 7.31 -1.42 -7.77
N GLN A 53 7.48 -0.10 -7.72
CA GLN A 53 6.87 0.79 -8.69
C GLN A 53 7.53 0.56 -10.06
N ASP A 54 6.72 0.48 -11.11
CA ASP A 54 7.26 0.36 -12.46
C ASP A 54 7.87 1.70 -12.90
N HIS A 55 9.18 1.70 -13.14
CA HIS A 55 9.92 2.90 -13.54
C HIS A 55 9.60 3.37 -14.97
N LEU A 56 9.08 2.48 -15.83
CA LEU A 56 8.73 2.77 -17.22
C LEU A 56 7.28 3.24 -17.34
N SER A 57 6.40 2.79 -16.44
CA SER A 57 4.97 3.11 -16.44
C SER A 57 4.52 3.66 -15.08
N PRO A 58 4.60 5.00 -14.87
CA PRO A 58 4.15 5.62 -13.62
C PRO A 58 2.71 5.25 -13.29
N GLY A 59 2.48 4.74 -12.07
CA GLY A 59 1.18 4.26 -11.62
C GLY A 59 0.98 2.74 -11.78
N LEU A 60 1.89 2.04 -12.46
CA LEU A 60 1.92 0.57 -12.46
C LEU A 60 2.90 0.02 -11.43
N PHE A 61 2.67 -1.22 -11.02
CA PHE A 61 3.54 -1.96 -10.13
C PHE A 61 4.11 -3.18 -10.83
N LYS A 62 5.22 -3.70 -10.29
CA LYS A 62 5.80 -4.99 -10.65
C LYS A 62 6.08 -5.79 -9.39
N CYS A 63 5.69 -7.07 -9.40
CA CYS A 63 6.07 -8.00 -8.35
C CYS A 63 7.35 -8.74 -8.73
N GLU A 64 8.34 -8.71 -7.82
CA GLU A 64 9.50 -9.58 -7.84
C GLU A 64 9.18 -10.84 -7.04
N CYS A 65 9.09 -11.97 -7.72
CA CYS A 65 8.72 -13.25 -7.11
C CYS A 65 9.94 -14.02 -6.62
N ASP A 66 9.77 -14.69 -5.48
CA ASP A 66 10.73 -15.68 -5.00
C ASP A 66 10.86 -16.86 -5.98
N ASN A 67 11.94 -17.62 -5.84
CA ASN A 67 12.33 -18.67 -6.79
C ASN A 67 11.27 -19.75 -7.05
N GLN A 68 10.29 -19.92 -6.16
CA GLN A 68 9.23 -20.93 -6.27
C GLN A 68 7.92 -20.41 -6.87
N TRP A 69 7.81 -19.11 -7.17
CA TRP A 69 6.56 -18.47 -7.59
C TRP A 69 6.70 -17.72 -8.92
N ILE A 70 5.59 -17.62 -9.66
CA ILE A 70 5.44 -16.93 -10.94
C ILE A 70 4.05 -16.28 -11.04
N GLY A 71 3.84 -15.57 -12.15
CA GLY A 71 2.65 -14.75 -12.40
C GLY A 71 2.91 -13.28 -12.08
N SER A 72 2.02 -12.40 -12.54
CA SER A 72 2.13 -10.94 -12.35
C SER A 72 2.15 -10.52 -10.88
N VAL A 73 1.59 -11.35 -10.00
CA VAL A 73 1.50 -11.11 -8.56
C VAL A 73 2.02 -12.29 -7.73
N CYS A 74 2.88 -13.13 -8.31
CA CYS A 74 3.50 -14.28 -7.62
C CYS A 74 2.50 -15.30 -7.06
N GLN A 75 1.32 -15.41 -7.68
CA GLN A 75 0.21 -16.25 -7.21
C GLN A 75 0.31 -17.72 -7.64
N LEU A 76 1.17 -18.04 -8.61
CA LEU A 76 1.30 -19.37 -9.17
C LEU A 76 2.61 -20.02 -8.72
N ARG A 77 2.55 -21.28 -8.27
CA ARG A 77 3.76 -22.03 -7.91
C ARG A 77 4.45 -22.54 -9.18
N LYS A 78 5.78 -22.45 -9.25
CA LYS A 78 6.56 -23.15 -10.29
C LYS A 78 6.42 -24.65 -10.04
N PHE A 79 5.94 -25.38 -11.05
CA PHE A 79 6.03 -26.83 -11.06
C PHE A 79 7.42 -27.15 -11.60
N SER A 80 8.31 -27.55 -10.69
CA SER A 80 9.62 -28.11 -11.04
C SER A 80 9.46 -29.48 -11.69
#